data_AF-A0A2U4FEX9-F1
#
_entry.id   AF-A0A2U4FEX9-F1
#
_cell.length_a   1.000
_cell.length_b   1.000
_cell.length_c   1.000
_cell.angle_alpha   90.00
_cell.angle_beta   90.00
_cell.angle_gamma   90.00
#
_symmetry.space_group_name_H-M   'P 1'
#
loop_
_entity.id
_entity.type
_entity.pdbx_description
1 polymer ?
#
loop_
_entity_poly.entity_id
_entity_poly.type
_entity_poly.pdbx_seq_one_letter_code
_entity_poly.pdbx_strand_id
1 'polypeptide(L)'
;MKIVVYNNNKIKKIISVKENAEKTINLLKKQGLINTDDNYKIFENIKDMSVKDIRAISDDGTVMSLEEQIKNKILVLDKDEEIRNGVKYKLNKNYEEDFIKLVELGLEKIDDRQKIVTNEDGSKYITSKTYEELFKENLITAEEYNNYIIQQRQGQYQSNLDGVRAELVDSVLNNLSSQGLLTEEQKIQLESLQTKREEIKTEYPKQN
;
A
#
# COMPACT_ATOMS: atom_id res chain seq x y z
N MET A 1 -20.46 8.01 44.03
CA MET A 1 -19.52 8.77 43.19
C MET A 1 -18.16 8.07 43.17
N LYS A 2 -17.33 8.34 42.17
CA LYS A 2 -15.95 7.84 42.09
C LYS A 2 -14.98 8.99 41.84
N ILE A 3 -13.84 8.98 42.51
CA ILE A 3 -12.75 9.93 42.33
C ILE A 3 -11.61 9.19 41.61
N VAL A 4 -11.19 9.70 40.47
CA VAL A 4 -10.05 9.18 39.72
C VAL A 4 -8.89 10.12 39.92
N VAL A 5 -7.78 9.60 40.45
CA VAL A 5 -6.53 10.32 40.70
C VAL A 5 -5.53 9.91 39.63
N TYR A 6 -4.93 10.87 38.94
CA TYR A 6 -4.03 10.64 37.82
C TYR A 6 -2.89 11.66 37.77
N ASN A 7 -1.77 11.25 37.18
CA ASN A 7 -0.57 12.06 37.01
C ASN A 7 0.10 11.67 35.68
N ASN A 8 0.55 12.65 34.87
CA ASN A 8 1.12 12.43 33.54
C ASN A 8 0.28 11.46 32.67
N ASN A 9 -1.03 11.68 32.62
CA ASN A 9 -2.01 10.85 31.90
C ASN A 9 -2.04 9.35 32.31
N LYS A 10 -1.48 8.99 33.48
CA LYS A 10 -1.58 7.64 34.07
C LYS A 10 -2.45 7.66 35.32
N ILE A 11 -3.39 6.72 35.41
CA ILE A 11 -4.21 6.55 36.62
C ILE A 11 -3.33 6.00 37.74
N LYS A 12 -3.33 6.71 38.86
CA LYS A 12 -2.67 6.29 40.10
C LYS A 12 -3.65 5.52 40.99
N LYS A 13 -4.89 6.01 41.11
CA LYS A 13 -5.90 5.40 42.00
C LYS A 13 -7.32 5.75 41.59
N ILE A 14 -8.24 4.81 41.82
CA ILE A 14 -9.69 5.02 41.69
C ILE A 14 -10.31 4.75 43.06
N ILE A 15 -11.10 5.71 43.56
CA ILE A 15 -11.65 5.68 44.92
C ILE A 15 -13.16 5.81 44.82
N SER A 16 -13.88 4.80 45.31
CA SER A 16 -15.33 4.85 45.39
C SER A 16 -15.75 5.55 46.67
N VAL A 17 -16.57 6.59 46.54
CA VAL A 17 -17.02 7.42 47.67
C VAL A 17 -18.54 7.53 47.71
N LYS A 18 -19.09 7.35 48.92
CA LYS A 18 -20.52 7.52 49.20
C LYS A 18 -20.86 8.93 49.69
N GLU A 19 -19.85 9.70 50.09
CA GLU A 19 -19.97 11.03 50.69
C GLU A 19 -19.42 12.12 49.78
N ASN A 20 -19.57 13.39 50.21
CA ASN A 20 -19.05 14.58 49.53
C ASN A 20 -17.58 14.41 49.07
N ALA A 21 -17.36 14.59 47.77
CA ALA A 21 -16.07 14.34 47.12
C ALA A 21 -14.95 15.28 47.61
N GLU A 22 -15.24 16.56 47.88
CA GLU A 22 -14.25 17.53 48.36
C GLU A 22 -13.70 17.16 49.73
N LYS A 23 -14.59 16.74 50.66
CA LYS A 23 -14.18 16.25 51.98
C LYS A 23 -13.27 15.04 51.86
N THR A 24 -13.60 14.12 50.96
CA THR A 24 -12.80 12.91 50.74
C THR A 24 -11.44 13.23 50.13
N ILE A 25 -11.37 14.13 49.14
CA ILE A 25 -10.09 14.56 48.54
C ILE A 25 -9.19 15.22 49.58
N ASN A 26 -9.75 16.10 50.42
CA ASN A 26 -9.00 16.77 51.48
C ASN A 26 -8.46 15.77 52.52
N LEU A 27 -9.24 14.75 52.86
CA LEU A 27 -8.80 13.66 53.73
C LEU A 27 -7.65 12.86 53.08
N LEU A 28 -7.78 12.51 51.81
CA LEU A 28 -6.79 11.73 51.07
C LEU A 28 -5.47 12.49 50.87
N LYS A 29 -5.53 13.81 50.67
CA LYS A 29 -4.35 14.68 50.67
C LYS A 29 -3.66 14.70 52.04
N LYS A 30 -4.43 14.84 53.13
CA LYS A 30 -3.88 14.79 54.50
C LYS A 30 -3.24 13.44 54.84
N GLN A 31 -3.77 12.35 54.27
CA GLN A 31 -3.23 11.00 54.44
C GLN A 31 -2.03 10.70 53.52
N GLY A 32 -1.59 11.65 52.69
CA GLY A 32 -0.49 11.45 51.75
C GLY A 32 -0.80 10.46 50.61
N LEU A 33 -2.08 10.17 50.37
CA LEU A 33 -2.52 9.25 49.32
C LEU A 33 -2.72 9.95 47.97
N ILE A 34 -2.88 11.27 47.99
CA ILE A 34 -2.91 12.15 46.82
C ILE A 34 -1.83 13.21 47.06
N ASN A 35 -0.88 13.29 46.14
CA ASN A 35 0.18 14.28 46.20
C ASN A 35 -0.32 15.63 45.65
N THR A 36 0.44 16.69 45.88
CA THR A 36 0.11 18.04 45.39
C THR A 36 0.13 18.17 43.86
N ASP A 37 0.91 17.33 43.19
CA ASP A 37 1.05 17.23 41.74
C ASP A 37 0.04 16.27 41.08
N ASP A 38 -0.73 15.53 41.88
CA ASP A 38 -1.76 14.64 41.36
C ASP A 38 -3.02 15.43 40.97
N ASN A 39 -3.51 15.17 39.75
CA ASN A 39 -4.80 15.67 39.29
C ASN A 39 -5.92 14.71 39.68
N TYR A 40 -7.16 15.21 39.80
CA TYR A 40 -8.31 14.35 40.05
C TYR A 40 -9.56 14.79 39.27
N LYS A 41 -10.44 13.83 38.98
CA LYS A 41 -11.78 14.07 38.41
C LYS A 41 -12.83 13.26 39.18
N ILE A 42 -13.99 13.87 39.40
CA ILE A 42 -15.11 13.26 40.15
C ILE A 42 -16.16 12.81 39.14
N PHE A 43 -16.67 11.60 39.32
CA PHE A 43 -17.72 11.02 38.49
C PHE A 43 -18.91 10.63 39.35
N GLU A 44 -20.06 11.25 39.12
CA GLU A 44 -21.20 11.07 40.02
C GLU A 44 -21.99 9.77 39.77
N ASN A 45 -22.06 9.29 38.52
CA ASN A 45 -22.83 8.11 38.14
C ASN A 45 -22.10 7.23 37.10
N ILE A 46 -21.25 6.30 37.56
CA ILE A 46 -20.69 5.25 36.68
C ILE A 46 -21.34 3.92 37.04
N LYS A 47 -22.17 3.39 36.13
CA LYS A 47 -22.94 2.15 36.31
C LYS A 47 -22.11 0.88 36.15
N ASP A 48 -20.94 0.94 35.52
CA ASP A 48 -20.10 -0.23 35.36
C ASP A 48 -18.64 0.18 35.09
N MET A 49 -17.70 -0.36 35.87
CA MET A 49 -16.25 -0.21 35.66
C MET A 49 -15.55 -1.57 35.55
N SER A 50 -16.30 -2.63 35.22
CA SER A 50 -15.68 -3.90 34.79
C SER A 50 -14.87 -3.75 33.50
N VAL A 51 -15.06 -2.63 32.78
CA VAL A 51 -14.31 -2.30 31.57
C VAL A 51 -12.96 -1.68 31.97
N LYS A 52 -11.88 -2.35 31.58
CA LYS A 52 -10.49 -1.88 31.74
C LYS A 52 -10.16 -0.63 30.90
N ASP A 53 -11.10 -0.13 30.09
CA ASP A 53 -10.92 1.02 29.21
C ASP A 53 -11.46 2.32 29.82
N ILE A 54 -10.54 3.27 29.99
CA ILE A 54 -10.82 4.66 30.38
C ILE A 54 -11.40 5.36 29.15
N ARG A 55 -12.69 5.20 28.89
CA ARG A 55 -13.34 5.99 27.82
C ARG A 55 -13.49 7.43 28.31
N ALA A 56 -12.97 8.40 27.55
CA ALA A 56 -13.08 9.82 27.90
C ALA A 56 -14.55 10.25 27.93
N ILE A 57 -14.89 11.21 28.78
CA ILE A 57 -16.26 11.68 28.96
C ILE A 57 -16.32 13.15 28.52
N SER A 58 -17.28 13.48 27.67
CA SER A 58 -17.59 14.84 27.19
C SER A 58 -18.20 15.71 28.28
N ASP A 59 -18.28 17.01 28.02
CA ASP A 59 -18.79 17.99 28.97
C ASP A 59 -20.27 17.79 29.32
N ASP A 60 -21.02 17.14 28.42
CA ASP A 60 -22.42 16.74 28.62
C ASP A 60 -22.59 15.40 29.39
N GLY A 61 -21.48 14.77 29.79
CA GLY A 61 -21.47 13.52 30.55
C GLY A 61 -21.61 12.25 29.71
N THR A 62 -21.66 12.34 28.37
CA THR A 62 -21.66 11.18 27.48
C THR A 62 -20.24 10.63 27.26
N VAL A 63 -20.15 9.40 26.74
CA VAL A 63 -18.86 8.73 26.51
C VAL A 63 -18.35 9.11 25.12
N MET A 64 -17.17 9.72 25.06
CA MET A 64 -16.55 10.12 23.80
C MET A 64 -16.17 8.91 22.95
N SER A 65 -16.43 8.98 21.64
CA SER A 65 -15.93 7.99 20.66
C SER A 65 -14.40 8.03 20.55
N LEU A 66 -13.78 7.05 19.90
CA LEU A 66 -12.32 7.07 19.66
C LEU A 66 -11.93 8.24 18.75
N GLU A 67 -12.76 8.55 17.77
CA GLU A 67 -12.59 9.67 16.85
C GLU A 67 -12.63 11.01 17.59
N GLU A 68 -13.59 11.18 18.52
CA GLU A 68 -13.68 12.36 19.38
C GLU A 68 -12.46 12.48 20.31
N GLN A 69 -11.99 11.35 20.85
CA GLN A 69 -10.79 11.31 21.67
C GLN A 69 -9.52 11.70 20.90
N ILE A 70 -9.40 11.31 19.63
CA ILE A 70 -8.29 11.72 18.75
C ILE A 70 -8.40 13.22 18.43
N LYS A 71 -9.59 13.70 18.06
CA LYS A 71 -9.83 15.12 17.75
C LYS A 71 -9.47 16.03 18.93
N ASN A 72 -9.80 15.60 20.14
CA ASN A 72 -9.50 16.32 21.38
C ASN A 72 -8.08 16.04 21.91
N LYS A 73 -7.22 15.32 21.15
CA LYS A 73 -5.84 14.97 21.51
C LYS A 73 -5.71 14.21 22.84
N ILE A 74 -6.75 13.46 23.20
CA ILE A 74 -6.78 12.59 24.39
C ILE A 74 -6.15 11.24 24.05
N LEU A 75 -6.44 10.72 22.86
CA LEU A 75 -5.82 9.54 22.28
C LEU A 75 -4.90 9.96 21.13
N VAL A 76 -3.72 9.36 21.06
CA VAL A 76 -2.81 9.50 19.93
C VAL A 76 -2.64 8.12 19.31
N LEU A 77 -2.78 8.03 18.00
CA LEU A 77 -2.49 6.82 17.24
C LEU A 77 -1.00 6.77 16.92
N ASP A 78 -0.42 5.56 16.93
CA ASP A 78 0.87 5.35 16.30
C ASP A 78 0.74 5.51 14.78
N LYS A 79 1.87 5.70 14.09
CA LYS A 79 1.85 5.97 12.65
C LYS A 79 1.27 4.83 11.83
N ASP A 80 1.37 3.59 12.32
CA ASP A 80 0.86 2.37 11.68
C ASP A 80 -0.53 1.97 12.19
N GLU A 81 -1.28 2.89 12.78
CA GLU A 81 -2.59 2.63 13.36
C GLU A 81 -3.66 3.58 12.80
N GLU A 82 -4.86 3.07 12.61
CA GLU A 82 -6.05 3.82 12.20
C GLU A 82 -7.27 3.41 13.02
N ILE A 83 -8.35 4.18 12.92
CA ILE A 83 -9.65 3.73 13.42
C ILE A 83 -10.42 3.08 12.27
N ARG A 84 -10.73 1.80 12.41
CA ARG A 84 -11.53 1.03 11.45
C ARG A 84 -12.75 0.49 12.18
N ASN A 85 -13.95 0.90 11.74
CA ASN A 85 -15.22 0.51 12.37
C ASN A 85 -15.28 0.81 13.88
N GLY A 86 -14.79 1.98 14.31
CA GLY A 86 -14.83 2.42 15.71
C GLY A 86 -13.85 1.68 16.63
N VAL A 87 -12.88 0.95 16.09
CA VAL A 87 -11.84 0.25 16.84
C VAL A 87 -10.47 0.65 16.34
N LYS A 88 -9.51 0.77 17.27
CA LYS A 88 -8.09 0.94 16.95
C LYS A 88 -7.58 -0.29 16.19
N TYR A 89 -7.16 -0.09 14.97
CA TYR A 89 -6.67 -1.11 14.06
C TYR A 89 -5.21 -0.83 13.71
N LYS A 90 -4.36 -1.84 13.88
CA LYS A 90 -2.96 -1.77 13.47
C LYS A 90 -2.83 -2.34 12.07
N LEU A 91 -2.27 -1.54 11.16
CA LEU A 91 -2.05 -1.92 9.77
C LEU A 91 -1.18 -3.17 9.70
N ASN A 92 -1.59 -4.14 8.89
CA ASN A 92 -0.91 -5.41 8.75
C ASN A 92 -0.41 -5.58 7.32
N LYS A 93 0.92 -5.53 7.15
CA LYS A 93 1.61 -5.66 5.85
C LYS A 93 1.29 -6.92 5.04
N ASN A 94 0.70 -7.95 5.65
CA ASN A 94 0.28 -9.15 4.93
C ASN A 94 -1.05 -8.96 4.17
N TYR A 95 -1.75 -7.86 4.40
CA TYR A 95 -2.90 -7.43 3.58
C TYR A 95 -2.47 -6.32 2.63
N GLU A 96 -2.77 -6.47 1.35
CA GLU A 96 -2.30 -5.55 0.30
C GLU A 96 -2.75 -4.09 0.55
N GLU A 97 -4.02 -3.89 0.92
CA GLU A 97 -4.55 -2.55 1.22
C GLU A 97 -3.79 -1.85 2.35
N ASP A 98 -3.49 -2.59 3.43
CA ASP A 98 -2.73 -2.07 4.55
C ASP A 98 -1.26 -1.83 4.17
N PHE A 99 -0.67 -2.72 3.38
CA PHE A 99 0.71 -2.55 2.91
C PHE A 99 0.86 -1.31 2.03
N ILE A 100 -0.09 -1.06 1.12
CA ILE A 100 -0.15 0.18 0.33
C ILE A 100 -0.18 1.40 1.25
N LYS A 101 -1.05 1.42 2.27
CA LYS A 101 -1.10 2.51 3.25
C LYS A 101 0.22 2.68 3.99
N LEU A 102 0.86 1.58 4.42
CA LEU A 102 2.16 1.62 5.09
C LEU A 102 3.25 2.22 4.19
N VAL A 103 3.24 1.92 2.89
CA VAL A 103 4.15 2.53 1.90
C VAL A 103 3.87 4.02 1.75
N GLU A 104 2.60 4.43 1.64
CA GLU A 104 2.19 5.84 1.52
C GLU A 104 2.55 6.68 2.75
N LEU A 105 2.52 6.06 3.93
CA LEU A 105 2.95 6.65 5.20
C LEU A 105 4.48 6.68 5.36
N GLY A 106 5.22 6.09 4.41
CA GLY A 106 6.68 6.00 4.44
C GLY A 106 7.22 5.07 5.54
N LEU A 107 6.39 4.13 6.01
CA LEU A 107 6.74 3.16 7.05
C LEU A 107 7.29 1.86 6.48
N GLU A 108 6.90 1.53 5.25
CA GLU A 108 7.38 0.37 4.50
C GLU A 108 7.87 0.79 3.11
N LYS A 109 8.63 -0.10 2.46
CA LYS A 109 9.06 0.08 1.08
C LYS A 109 8.52 -1.04 0.22
N ILE A 110 7.99 -0.66 -0.94
CA ILE A 110 7.65 -1.61 -2.00
C ILE A 110 8.93 -2.12 -2.67
N ASP A 111 8.89 -3.33 -3.21
CA ASP A 111 9.99 -3.86 -4.04
C ASP A 111 10.22 -2.92 -5.24
N ASP A 112 11.49 -2.64 -5.57
CA ASP A 112 11.86 -1.73 -6.64
C ASP A 112 11.32 -2.19 -8.01
N ARG A 113 11.01 -3.48 -8.18
CA ARG A 113 10.42 -4.07 -9.39
C ARG A 113 8.90 -4.02 -9.42
N GLN A 114 8.27 -3.46 -8.39
CA GLN A 114 6.81 -3.33 -8.28
C GLN A 114 6.40 -1.85 -8.28
N LYS A 115 5.12 -1.60 -8.53
CA LYS A 115 4.51 -0.27 -8.48
C LYS A 115 3.09 -0.34 -7.93
N ILE A 116 2.65 0.75 -7.32
CA ILE A 116 1.27 0.94 -6.89
C ILE A 116 0.51 1.61 -8.03
N VAL A 117 -0.59 1.02 -8.45
CA VAL A 117 -1.48 1.56 -9.49
C VAL A 117 -2.81 1.92 -8.86
N THR A 118 -3.39 3.04 -9.29
CA THR A 118 -4.73 3.48 -8.88
C THR A 118 -5.72 3.23 -10.02
N ASN A 119 -6.78 2.49 -9.75
CA ASN A 119 -7.89 2.26 -10.66
C ASN A 119 -8.77 3.51 -10.81
N GLU A 120 -9.66 3.50 -11.81
CA GLU A 120 -10.61 4.60 -12.06
C GLU A 120 -11.56 4.88 -10.88
N ASP A 121 -11.89 3.85 -10.10
CA ASP A 121 -12.70 3.95 -8.89
C ASP A 121 -11.92 4.45 -7.66
N GLY A 122 -10.62 4.73 -7.81
CA GLY A 122 -9.73 5.15 -6.75
C GLY A 122 -9.13 4.01 -5.92
N SER A 123 -9.51 2.76 -6.17
CA SER A 123 -8.89 1.60 -5.51
C SER A 123 -7.44 1.44 -5.96
N LYS A 124 -6.56 1.05 -5.03
CA LYS A 124 -5.13 0.86 -5.31
C LYS A 124 -4.75 -0.60 -5.19
N TYR A 125 -3.82 -1.02 -6.04
CA TYR A 125 -3.27 -2.38 -6.02
C TYR A 125 -1.79 -2.36 -6.40
N ILE A 126 -1.10 -3.44 -6.05
CA ILE A 126 0.32 -3.62 -6.38
C ILE A 126 0.46 -4.51 -7.61
N THR A 127 1.29 -4.08 -8.55
CA THR A 127 1.63 -4.87 -9.73
C THR A 127 3.11 -4.81 -10.04
N SER A 128 3.59 -5.75 -10.84
CA SER A 128 4.98 -5.73 -11.32
C SER A 128 5.16 -4.63 -12.37
N LYS A 129 6.34 -3.99 -12.36
CA LYS A 129 6.77 -3.10 -13.44
C LYS A 129 6.92 -3.89 -14.74
N THR A 130 6.64 -3.24 -15.86
CA THR A 130 6.90 -3.83 -17.18
C THR A 130 8.41 -3.94 -17.44
N TYR A 131 8.83 -4.79 -18.37
CA TYR A 131 10.24 -4.86 -18.77
C TYR A 131 10.77 -3.50 -19.26
N GLU A 132 9.93 -2.69 -19.89
CA GLU A 132 10.31 -1.34 -20.32
C GLU A 132 10.56 -0.40 -19.13
N GLU A 133 9.67 -0.42 -18.13
CA GLU A 133 9.85 0.34 -16.89
C GLU A 133 11.11 -0.12 -16.14
N LEU A 134 11.28 -1.43 -15.99
CA LEU A 134 12.47 -2.02 -15.36
C LEU A 134 13.75 -1.58 -16.08
N PHE A 135 13.75 -1.53 -17.41
CA PHE A 135 14.92 -1.10 -18.18
C PHE A 135 15.18 0.40 -18.01
N LYS A 136 14.16 1.26 -18.14
CA LYS A 136 14.30 2.72 -17.96
C LYS A 136 14.81 3.10 -16.58
N GLU A 137 14.45 2.31 -15.57
CA GLU A 137 14.90 2.50 -14.18
C GLU A 137 16.22 1.78 -13.86
N ASN A 138 16.90 1.19 -14.85
CA ASN A 138 18.15 0.43 -14.70
C ASN A 138 18.06 -0.76 -13.71
N LEU A 139 16.88 -1.38 -13.61
CA LEU A 139 16.61 -2.57 -12.79
C LEU A 139 16.83 -3.89 -13.54
N ILE A 140 17.03 -3.81 -14.86
CA ILE A 140 17.47 -4.90 -15.74
C ILE A 140 18.49 -4.36 -16.75
N THR A 141 19.31 -5.25 -17.28
CA THR A 141 20.31 -4.95 -18.31
C THR A 141 19.68 -4.82 -19.70
N ALA A 142 20.41 -4.20 -20.63
CA ALA A 142 20.04 -4.16 -22.04
C ALA A 142 19.94 -5.56 -22.67
N GLU A 143 20.79 -6.50 -22.22
CA GLU A 143 20.74 -7.90 -22.65
C GLU A 143 19.42 -8.57 -22.24
N GLU A 144 19.02 -8.43 -20.97
CA GLU A 144 17.75 -8.97 -20.46
C GLU A 144 16.55 -8.35 -21.19
N TYR A 145 16.56 -7.03 -21.40
CA TYR A 145 15.50 -6.35 -22.15
C TYR A 145 15.43 -6.83 -23.61
N ASN A 146 16.58 -6.95 -24.27
CA ASN A 146 16.64 -7.44 -25.66
C ASN A 146 16.19 -8.88 -25.79
N ASN A 147 16.47 -9.74 -24.80
CA ASN A 147 15.97 -11.11 -24.76
C ASN A 147 14.44 -11.14 -24.67
N TYR A 148 13.84 -10.29 -23.84
CA TYR A 148 12.38 -10.12 -23.79
C TYR A 148 11.82 -9.68 -25.15
N ILE A 149 12.43 -8.68 -25.81
CA ILE A 149 12.02 -8.21 -27.14
C ILE A 149 12.11 -9.33 -28.19
N ILE A 150 13.17 -10.15 -28.15
CA ILE A 150 13.31 -11.30 -29.06
C ILE A 150 12.16 -12.28 -28.86
N GLN A 151 11.80 -12.60 -27.61
CA GLN A 151 10.68 -13.49 -27.32
C GLN A 151 9.35 -12.93 -27.82
N GLN A 152 9.10 -11.62 -27.65
CA GLN A 152 7.89 -10.97 -28.19
C GLN A 152 7.84 -11.08 -29.72
N ARG A 153 8.95 -10.77 -30.40
CA ARG A 153 9.04 -10.90 -31.87
C ARG A 153 8.81 -12.34 -32.32
N GLN A 154 9.42 -13.32 -31.67
CA GLN A 154 9.23 -14.75 -31.99
C GLN A 154 7.77 -15.18 -31.83
N GLY A 155 7.08 -14.73 -30.78
CA GLY A 155 5.64 -14.98 -30.61
C GLY A 155 4.79 -14.37 -31.73
N GLN A 156 5.11 -13.14 -32.14
CA GLN A 156 4.44 -12.48 -33.27
C GLN A 156 4.73 -13.17 -34.60
N TYR A 157 5.97 -13.66 -34.78
CA TYR A 157 6.33 -14.45 -35.95
C TYR A 157 5.58 -15.76 -35.97
N GLN A 158 5.50 -16.51 -34.87
CA GLN A 158 4.75 -17.77 -34.86
C GLN A 158 3.25 -17.58 -35.13
N SER A 159 2.65 -16.48 -34.66
CA SER A 159 1.22 -16.23 -34.80
C SER A 159 0.83 -15.64 -36.15
N ASN A 160 1.69 -14.81 -36.75
CA ASN A 160 1.38 -14.06 -37.97
C ASN A 160 2.21 -14.46 -39.19
N LEU A 161 3.28 -15.23 -39.00
CA LEU A 161 4.16 -15.72 -40.06
C LEU A 161 4.26 -17.25 -39.93
N ASP A 162 4.39 -17.95 -41.05
CA ASP A 162 4.46 -19.42 -41.03
C ASP A 162 5.73 -19.86 -40.26
N GLY A 163 5.51 -20.42 -39.06
CA GLY A 163 6.29 -20.18 -37.82
C GLY A 163 7.72 -20.71 -37.73
N VAL A 164 8.40 -21.03 -38.82
CA VAL A 164 9.79 -21.53 -38.80
C VAL A 164 10.73 -20.82 -39.80
N ARG A 165 10.20 -20.03 -40.76
CA ARG A 165 11.04 -19.31 -41.75
C ARG A 165 11.37 -17.83 -41.38
N ALA A 166 10.97 -17.42 -40.17
CA ALA A 166 10.94 -16.08 -39.58
C ALA A 166 12.20 -15.19 -39.64
N GLU A 167 13.41 -15.76 -39.53
CA GLU A 167 14.64 -14.96 -39.38
C GLU A 167 15.78 -15.49 -40.24
N LEU A 168 15.87 -16.81 -40.42
CA LEU A 168 16.98 -17.46 -41.13
C LEU A 168 16.80 -17.55 -42.65
N VAL A 169 15.55 -17.49 -43.13
CA VAL A 169 15.23 -17.77 -44.54
C VAL A 169 15.16 -16.50 -45.39
N ASP A 170 15.25 -15.32 -44.77
CA ASP A 170 15.23 -14.04 -45.50
C ASP A 170 16.46 -13.87 -46.39
N SER A 171 17.65 -14.20 -45.88
CA SER A 171 18.88 -14.10 -46.67
C SER A 171 18.85 -15.07 -47.86
N VAL A 172 18.32 -16.27 -47.67
CA VAL A 172 18.18 -17.30 -48.70
C VAL A 172 17.14 -16.89 -49.74
N LEU A 173 15.97 -16.42 -49.32
CA LEU A 173 14.91 -15.96 -50.24
C LEU A 173 15.30 -14.70 -50.99
N ASN A 174 15.98 -13.74 -50.33
CA ASN A 174 16.53 -12.56 -51.00
C ASN A 174 17.60 -12.95 -52.03
N ASN A 175 18.46 -13.92 -51.70
CA ASN A 175 19.46 -14.41 -52.64
C ASN A 175 18.78 -15.09 -53.85
N LEU A 176 17.80 -15.97 -53.64
CA LEU A 176 17.03 -16.60 -54.72
C LEU A 176 16.24 -15.57 -55.56
N SER A 177 15.67 -14.54 -54.92
CA SER A 177 15.00 -13.43 -55.60
C SER A 177 15.97 -12.66 -56.51
N SER A 178 17.16 -12.32 -55.97
CA SER A 178 18.21 -11.61 -56.71
C SER A 178 18.79 -12.41 -57.88
N GLN A 179 18.72 -13.74 -57.80
CA GLN A 179 19.11 -14.65 -58.90
C GLN A 179 17.97 -14.86 -59.93
N GLY A 180 16.80 -14.25 -59.74
CA GLY A 180 15.65 -14.42 -60.63
C GLY A 180 14.98 -15.79 -60.54
N LEU A 181 15.22 -16.54 -59.45
CA LEU A 181 14.72 -17.91 -59.27
C LEU A 181 13.33 -17.97 -58.61
N LEU A 182 12.73 -16.82 -58.27
CA LEU A 182 11.39 -16.72 -57.72
C LEU A 182 10.39 -16.26 -58.78
N THR A 183 9.18 -16.82 -58.75
CA THR A 183 8.05 -16.34 -59.54
C THR A 183 7.55 -14.98 -59.02
N GLU A 184 6.80 -14.25 -59.83
CA GLU A 184 6.22 -12.96 -59.41
C GLU A 184 5.28 -13.09 -58.20
N GLU A 185 4.49 -14.16 -58.14
CA GLU A 185 3.65 -14.45 -56.97
C GLU A 185 4.48 -14.70 -55.70
N GLN A 186 5.60 -15.43 -55.82
CA GLN A 186 6.54 -15.66 -54.73
C GLN A 186 7.25 -14.38 -54.29
N LYS A 187 7.55 -13.46 -55.21
CA LYS A 187 8.12 -12.14 -54.89
C LYS A 187 7.14 -11.27 -54.11
N ILE A 188 5.86 -11.21 -54.53
CA ILE A 188 4.81 -10.47 -53.81
C ILE A 188 4.60 -11.01 -52.40
N GLN A 189 4.58 -12.35 -52.24
CA GLN A 189 4.50 -12.97 -50.92
C GLN A 189 5.72 -12.63 -50.05
N LEU A 190 6.93 -12.63 -50.64
CA LEU A 190 8.16 -12.24 -49.95
C LEU A 190 8.12 -10.78 -49.48
N GLU A 191 7.70 -9.84 -50.34
CA GLU A 191 7.57 -8.41 -50.00
C GLU A 191 6.55 -8.18 -48.86
N SER A 192 5.41 -8.89 -48.89
CA SER A 192 4.40 -8.84 -47.84
C SER A 192 4.96 -9.33 -46.49
N LEU A 193 5.71 -10.43 -46.49
CA LEU A 193 6.37 -10.95 -45.29
C LEU A 193 7.43 -9.98 -44.76
N GLN A 194 8.21 -9.34 -45.63
CA GLN A 194 9.22 -8.36 -45.25
C GLN A 194 8.59 -7.12 -44.62
N THR A 195 7.52 -6.61 -45.23
CA THR A 195 6.75 -5.48 -44.68
C THR A 195 6.26 -5.79 -43.27
N LYS A 196 5.64 -6.96 -43.08
CA LYS A 196 5.16 -7.39 -41.75
C LYS A 196 6.28 -7.53 -40.71
N ARG A 197 7.47 -7.98 -41.13
CA ARG A 197 8.63 -8.08 -40.24
C ARG A 197 9.13 -6.70 -39.80
N GLU A 198 9.25 -5.77 -40.73
CA GLU A 198 9.70 -4.40 -40.40
C GLU A 198 8.69 -3.69 -39.49
N GLU A 199 7.38 -3.92 -39.68
CA GLU A 199 6.35 -3.48 -38.73
C GLU A 199 6.60 -4.03 -37.32
N ILE A 200 6.80 -5.35 -37.18
CA ILE A 200 7.08 -5.99 -35.88
C ILE A 200 8.38 -5.46 -35.25
N LYS A 201 9.44 -5.25 -36.03
CA LYS A 201 10.70 -4.71 -35.51
C LYS A 201 10.56 -3.27 -35.03
N THR A 202 9.71 -2.49 -35.69
CA THR A 202 9.40 -1.10 -35.33
C THR A 202 8.57 -1.04 -34.05
N GLU A 203 7.60 -1.93 -33.90
CA GLU A 203 6.76 -2.03 -32.69
C GLU A 203 7.54 -2.52 -31.47
N TYR A 204 8.49 -3.45 -31.66
CA TYR A 204 9.31 -4.03 -30.60
C TYR A 204 10.80 -3.79 -30.85
N PRO A 205 11.33 -2.56 -30.68
CA PRO A 205 12.72 -2.24 -30.98
C PRO A 205 13.68 -2.80 -29.91
N LYS A 206 14.83 -3.31 -30.37
CA LYS A 206 15.97 -3.63 -29.49
C LYS A 206 16.65 -2.33 -29.04
N GLN A 207 17.25 -2.35 -27.86
CA GLN A 207 18.04 -1.24 -27.33
C GLN A 207 19.53 -1.57 -27.41
N ASN A 208 20.34 -0.55 -27.73
CA ASN A 208 21.80 -0.67 -27.85
C ASN A 208 22.50 -0.55 -26.50
#